data_AF-A0A1E3QR42-F1
#
_entry.id   AF-A0A1E3QR42-F1
#
_cell.length_a   1.000
_cell.length_b   1.000
_cell.length_c   1.000
_cell.angle_alpha   90.00
_cell.angle_beta   90.00
_cell.angle_gamma   90.00
#
_symmetry.space_group_name_H-M   'P 1'
#
loop_
_entity.id
_entity.type
_entity.pdbx_description
1 polymer ?
#
loop_
_entity_poly.entity_id
_entity_poly.type
_entity_poly.pdbx_seq_one_letter_code
_entity_poly.pdbx_strand_id
1 'polypeptide(L)'
;KSSHNVIEKRYRNNINDKINYLRDSVPTLRYLVIKQEAEEEYQQQHRNASIDTTNAGMEPDINLEGLKPAKKLNKATILTKSIEYIKHLEEKNQRLAAENDSL
;
A
#
# COMPACT_ATOMS: atom_id res chain seq x y z
N LYS A 1 10.25 -34.82 -10.43
CA LYS A 1 10.60 -33.42 -10.77
C LYS A 1 9.37 -32.49 -10.84
N SER A 2 8.23 -32.89 -11.43
CA SER A 2 7.01 -32.06 -11.46
C SER A 2 6.44 -31.72 -10.07
N SER A 3 6.39 -32.69 -9.14
CA SER A 3 5.89 -32.48 -7.77
C SER A 3 6.64 -31.40 -6.99
N HIS A 4 7.97 -31.39 -7.07
CA HIS A 4 8.81 -30.39 -6.40
C HIS A 4 8.50 -28.97 -6.87
N ASN A 5 8.30 -28.77 -8.18
CA ASN A 5 7.97 -27.45 -8.75
C ASN A 5 6.59 -26.96 -8.33
N VAL A 6 5.62 -27.87 -8.19
CA VAL A 6 4.27 -27.55 -7.71
C VAL A 6 4.29 -27.11 -6.24
N ILE A 7 5.05 -27.82 -5.40
CA ILE A 7 5.19 -27.50 -3.97
C ILE A 7 5.85 -26.13 -3.80
N GLU A 8 6.96 -25.91 -4.50
CA GLU A 8 7.69 -24.65 -4.44
C GLU A 8 6.87 -23.46 -4.99
N LYS A 9 6.12 -23.66 -6.08
CA LYS A 9 5.16 -22.63 -6.56
C LYS A 9 4.11 -22.30 -5.50
N ARG A 10 3.56 -23.30 -4.81
CA ARG A 10 2.58 -23.10 -3.73
C ARG A 10 3.17 -22.31 -2.57
N TYR A 11 4.40 -22.61 -2.17
CA TYR A 11 5.12 -21.87 -1.12
C TYR A 11 5.31 -20.40 -1.49
N ARG A 12 5.80 -20.12 -2.71
CA ARG A 12 5.96 -18.74 -3.20
C ARG A 12 4.64 -17.98 -3.26
N ASN A 13 3.58 -18.64 -3.73
CA ASN A 13 2.25 -18.02 -3.76
C ASN A 13 1.81 -17.64 -2.35
N ASN A 14 1.91 -18.56 -1.38
CA ASN A 14 1.54 -18.27 0.01
C ASN A 14 2.31 -17.09 0.62
N ILE A 15 3.61 -16.96 0.32
CA ILE A 15 4.40 -15.80 0.74
C ILE A 15 3.91 -14.52 0.08
N ASN A 16 3.69 -14.55 -1.24
CA ASN A 16 3.22 -13.37 -1.97
C ASN A 16 1.84 -12.93 -1.47
N ASP A 17 0.94 -13.87 -1.16
CA ASP A 17 -0.38 -13.58 -0.59
C ASP A 17 -0.23 -12.83 0.74
N LYS A 18 0.65 -13.30 1.64
CA LYS A 18 0.95 -12.61 2.91
C LYS A 18 1.56 -11.21 2.69
N ILE A 19 2.44 -11.05 1.71
CA ILE A 19 3.00 -9.74 1.34
C ILE A 19 1.90 -8.81 0.83
N ASN A 20 0.93 -9.32 0.07
CA ASN A 20 -0.20 -8.54 -0.43
C ASN A 20 -1.15 -8.14 0.71
N TYR A 21 -1.49 -9.07 1.61
CA TYR A 21 -2.26 -8.73 2.81
C TYR A 21 -1.59 -7.63 3.64
N LEU A 22 -0.27 -7.71 3.79
CA LEU A 22 0.51 -6.70 4.48
C LEU A 22 0.47 -5.34 3.75
N ARG A 23 0.57 -5.33 2.41
CA ARG A 23 0.41 -4.12 1.59
C ARG A 23 -0.95 -3.46 1.83
N ASP A 24 -2.01 -4.26 1.82
CA ASP A 24 -3.39 -3.75 1.89
C ASP A 24 -3.77 -3.24 3.29
N SER A 25 -3.07 -3.73 4.32
CA SER A 25 -3.23 -3.30 5.72
C SER A 25 -2.57 -1.97 6.04
N VAL A 26 -1.66 -1.47 5.19
CA VAL A 26 -0.88 -0.24 5.46
C VAL A 26 -1.44 0.92 4.62
N PRO A 27 -1.94 2.01 5.26
CA PRO A 27 -2.61 3.10 4.55
C PRO A 27 -1.77 3.74 3.43
N THR A 28 -0.47 3.97 3.69
CA THR A 28 0.46 4.61 2.73
C THR A 28 0.77 3.75 1.51
N LEU A 29 0.59 2.43 1.61
CA LEU A 29 0.75 1.48 0.49
C LEU A 29 -0.56 1.32 -0.28
N ARG A 30 -1.70 1.22 0.42
CA ARG A 30 -3.03 1.18 -0.20
C ARG A 30 -3.31 2.41 -1.04
N TYR A 31 -2.87 3.59 -0.58
CA TYR A 31 -2.90 4.82 -1.35
C TYR A 31 -2.24 4.66 -2.73
N LEU A 32 -1.08 4.00 -2.81
CA LEU A 32 -0.41 3.81 -4.10
C LEU A 32 -1.17 2.86 -5.00
N VAL A 33 -1.78 1.81 -4.46
CA VAL A 33 -2.56 0.85 -5.24
C VAL A 33 -3.70 1.58 -5.93
N ILE A 34 -4.48 2.35 -5.17
CA ILE A 34 -5.62 3.12 -5.70
C ILE A 34 -5.16 4.17 -6.69
N LYS A 35 -4.05 4.87 -6.41
CA LYS A 35 -3.49 5.85 -7.34
C LYS A 35 -3.11 5.21 -8.69
N GLN A 36 -2.45 4.06 -8.65
CA GLN A 36 -2.05 3.34 -9.85
C GLN A 36 -3.27 2.82 -10.63
N GLU A 37 -4.27 2.27 -9.94
CA GLU A 37 -5.51 1.81 -10.57
C GLU A 37 -6.26 2.96 -11.26
N ALA A 38 -6.38 4.12 -10.61
CA ALA A 38 -7.01 5.29 -11.20
C ALA A 38 -6.23 5.84 -12.43
N GLU A 39 -4.91 5.87 -12.35
CA GLU A 39 -4.05 6.27 -13.47
C GLU A 39 -4.20 5.32 -14.67
N GLU A 40 -4.27 4.00 -14.42
CA GLU A 40 -4.46 2.97 -15.45
C GLU A 40 -5.84 3.06 -16.10
N GLU A 41 -6.91 3.26 -15.32
CA GLU A 41 -8.27 3.42 -15.83
C GLU A 41 -8.41 4.66 -16.72
N TYR A 42 -7.83 5.79 -16.30
CA TYR A 42 -7.83 7.03 -17.07
C TYR A 42 -7.11 6.84 -18.42
N GLN A 43 -5.93 6.23 -18.40
CA GLN A 43 -5.15 5.95 -19.61
C GLN A 43 -5.88 5.00 -20.57
N GLN A 44 -6.60 4.01 -20.04
CA GLN A 44 -7.39 3.09 -20.85
C GLN A 44 -8.56 3.79 -21.56
N GLN A 45 -9.25 4.70 -20.87
CA GLN A 45 -10.37 5.47 -21.41
C GLN A 45 -9.93 6.52 -22.44
N HIS A 46 -8.75 7.13 -22.24
CA HIS A 46 -8.21 8.18 -23.10
C HIS A 46 -7.10 7.71 -24.05
N ARG A 47 -7.05 6.42 -24.39
CA ARG A 47 -5.99 5.82 -25.23
C ARG A 47 -5.77 6.47 -26.60
N ASN A 48 -6.80 7.12 -27.15
CA ASN A 48 -6.78 7.79 -28.46
C ASN A 48 -6.84 9.33 -28.39
N ALA A 49 -6.86 9.90 -27.18
CA ALA A 49 -6.88 11.36 -27.02
C ALA A 49 -5.45 11.88 -27.08
N SER A 50 -5.14 12.68 -28.10
CA SER A 50 -3.94 13.52 -28.14
C SER A 50 -4.08 14.60 -27.07
N ILE A 51 -3.65 14.31 -25.85
CA ILE A 51 -3.76 15.24 -24.73
C ILE A 51 -2.39 15.44 -24.07
N ASP A 52 -1.98 16.70 -24.03
CA ASP A 52 -0.88 17.24 -23.25
C ASP A 52 -1.33 17.30 -21.77
N THR A 53 -1.26 16.15 -21.08
CA THR A 53 -1.79 16.06 -19.71
C THR A 53 -0.81 16.63 -18.69
N THR A 54 -1.02 17.88 -18.34
CA THR A 54 -0.50 18.44 -17.09
C THR A 54 -1.24 17.81 -15.90
N ASN A 55 -0.67 16.75 -15.32
CA ASN A 55 -0.82 16.29 -13.92
C ASN A 55 -2.17 16.52 -13.20
N ALA A 56 -3.32 16.34 -13.85
CA ALA A 56 -4.63 16.36 -13.19
C ALA A 56 -4.95 14.98 -12.60
N GLY A 57 -4.00 14.38 -11.88
CA GLY A 57 -4.23 13.15 -11.13
C GLY A 57 -4.95 13.49 -9.84
N MET A 58 -6.21 13.06 -9.71
CA MET A 58 -6.96 13.19 -8.47
C MET A 58 -6.26 12.36 -7.39
N GLU A 59 -5.72 13.03 -6.37
CA GLU A 59 -5.05 12.36 -5.25
C GLU A 59 -6.10 11.55 -4.47
N PRO A 60 -5.88 10.24 -4.23
CA PRO A 60 -6.81 9.41 -3.48
C PRO A 60 -7.10 10.01 -2.09
N ASP A 61 -8.37 10.16 -1.76
CA ASP A 61 -8.81 10.59 -0.42
C ASP A 61 -8.69 9.43 0.57
N ILE A 62 -7.47 9.24 1.08
CA ILE A 62 -7.17 8.26 2.12
C ILE A 62 -6.57 9.00 3.30
N ASN A 63 -7.17 8.83 4.48
CA ASN A 63 -6.57 9.32 5.71
C ASN A 63 -5.26 8.55 6.00
N LEU A 64 -4.13 9.25 5.87
CA LEU A 64 -2.81 8.71 6.15
C LEU A 64 -2.33 8.97 7.58
N GLU A 65 -3.16 9.58 8.44
CA GLU A 65 -2.82 9.92 9.83
C GLU A 65 -1.49 10.69 9.98
N GLY A 66 -1.14 11.51 8.98
CA GLY A 66 0.12 12.27 8.94
C GLY A 66 1.32 11.51 8.36
N LEU A 67 1.16 10.25 7.96
CA LEU A 67 2.21 9.47 7.31
C LEU A 67 2.37 9.87 5.84
N LYS A 68 3.61 9.79 5.35
CA LYS A 68 3.91 10.11 3.95
C LYS A 68 3.56 8.91 3.05
N PRO A 69 2.85 9.12 1.93
CA PRO A 69 2.61 8.09 0.93
C PRO A 69 3.90 7.37 0.54
N ALA A 70 3.79 6.08 0.25
CA ALA A 70 4.90 5.35 -0.34
C ALA A 70 5.21 5.89 -1.75
N LYS A 71 6.44 5.72 -2.23
CA LYS A 71 6.84 6.20 -3.58
C LYS A 71 6.67 5.14 -4.68
N LYS A 72 6.84 3.86 -4.34
CA LYS A 72 6.79 2.72 -5.27
C LYS A 72 6.36 1.45 -4.55
N LEU A 73 5.55 0.62 -5.20
CA LEU A 73 5.18 -0.71 -4.69
C LEU A 73 6.25 -1.75 -5.08
N ASN A 74 6.93 -2.29 -4.08
CA ASN A 74 7.80 -3.46 -4.20
C ASN A 74 7.93 -4.13 -2.82
N LYS A 75 8.48 -5.36 -2.77
CA LYS A 75 8.59 -6.13 -1.51
C LYS A 75 9.35 -5.38 -0.41
N ALA A 76 10.44 -4.68 -0.76
CA ALA A 76 11.21 -3.92 0.22
C ALA A 76 10.43 -2.71 0.76
N THR A 77 9.78 -1.93 -0.12
CA THR A 77 8.95 -0.80 0.31
C THR A 77 7.78 -1.27 1.16
N ILE A 78 7.14 -2.39 0.82
CA ILE A 78 6.05 -2.96 1.61
C ILE A 78 6.54 -3.22 3.03
N LEU A 79 7.64 -3.96 3.18
CA LEU A 79 8.21 -4.27 4.49
C LEU A 79 8.59 -2.99 5.27
N THR A 80 9.27 -2.04 4.65
CA THR A 80 9.68 -0.78 5.30
C THR A 80 8.48 0.04 5.77
N LYS A 81 7.45 0.19 4.93
CA LYS A 81 6.24 0.96 5.26
C LYS A 81 5.36 0.27 6.29
N SER A 82 5.36 -1.06 6.33
CA SER A 82 4.72 -1.81 7.41
C SER A 82 5.38 -1.58 8.76
N ILE A 83 6.71 -1.58 8.81
CA ILE A 83 7.46 -1.28 10.04
C ILE A 83 7.18 0.16 10.50
N GLU A 84 7.16 1.12 9.58
CA GLU A 84 6.79 2.52 9.87
C GLU A 84 5.38 2.60 10.48
N TYR A 85 4.42 1.86 9.91
CA TYR A 85 3.05 1.88 10.39
C TYR A 85 2.85 1.22 11.76
N ILE A 86 3.57 0.12 12.04
CA ILE A 86 3.55 -0.51 13.37
C ILE A 86 4.01 0.49 14.43
N LYS A 87 5.14 1.17 14.20
CA LYS A 87 5.66 2.19 15.14
C LYS A 87 4.66 3.33 15.35
N HIS A 88 4.05 3.82 14.27
CA HIS A 88 3.01 4.85 14.35
C HIS A 88 1.82 4.41 15.22
N LEU A 89 1.35 3.16 15.05
CA LEU A 89 0.26 2.61 15.85
C LEU A 89 0.66 2.45 17.33
N GLU A 90 1.89 2.02 17.61
CA GLU A 90 2.42 1.92 18.98
C GLU A 90 2.44 3.28 19.66
N GLU A 91 2.98 4.32 19.02
CA GLU A 91 3.01 5.69 19.54
C GLU A 91 1.61 6.28 19.71
N LYS A 92 0.69 6.00 18.78
CA LYS A 92 -0.71 6.42 18.87
C LYS A 92 -1.39 5.76 20.08
N ASN A 93 -1.21 4.45 20.27
CA ASN A 93 -1.78 3.72 21.40
C ASN A 93 -1.21 4.21 22.74
N GLN A 94 0.09 4.50 22.80
CA GLN A 94 0.71 5.08 24.01
C GLN A 94 0.10 6.43 24.37
N ARG A 95 -0.10 7.32 23.39
CA ARG A 95 -0.74 8.62 23.61
C ARG A 95 -2.18 8.48 24.10
N LEU A 96 -2.97 7.60 23.47
CA LEU A 96 -4.35 7.34 23.86
C LEU A 96 -4.45 6.73 25.28
N ALA A 97 -3.51 5.86 25.65
CA ALA A 97 -3.45 5.31 27.00
C ALA A 97 -3.16 6.41 28.04
N ALA A 98 -2.18 7.26 27.79
CA ALA A 98 -1.85 8.38 28.68
C ALA A 98 -3.01 9.39 28.80
N GLU A 99 -3.75 9.65 27.71
CA GLU A 99 -4.95 10.49 27.74
C GLU A 99 -6.04 9.85 28.61
N ASN A 100 -6.33 8.56 28.43
CA ASN A 100 -7.31 7.85 29.25
C ASN A 100 -6.95 7.80 30.73
N ASP A 101 -5.66 7.64 31.07
CA ASP A 101 -5.19 7.64 32.46
C ASP A 101 -5.31 9.03 33.12
N SER A 102 -5.39 10.10 32.31
CA SER A 102 -5.51 11.48 32.78
C SER A 102 -6.95 11.99 32.91
N LEU A 103 -7.94 11.18 32.50
CA LEU A 103 -9.38 11.45 32.61
C LEU A 103 -9.96 10.86 33.90
#